data_AF-A0A834LJN8-F1
#
_entry.id   AF-A0A834LJN8-F1
#
_cell.length_a   1.000
_cell.length_b   1.000
_cell.length_c   1.000
_cell.angle_alpha   90.00
_cell.angle_beta   90.00
_cell.angle_gamma   90.00
#
_symmetry.space_group_name_H-M   'P 1'
#
loop_
_entity.id
_entity.type
_entity.pdbx_description
1 polymer ?
#
loop_
_entity_poly.entity_id
_entity_poly.type
_entity_poly.pdbx_seq_one_letter_code
_entity_poly.pdbx_strand_id
1 'polypeptide(L)'
;MMHLSKLLHSRGFHITSVNTEYNHRRLVRSQGPESVKGLTDFPFETIPDGLPLLNSTPGVPPVSCVISDGLMSFGIEAAKEVGVPEVQFWTASACSFMGYLHYRELIKRGIFPFKD
;
A
#
# COMPACT_ATOMS: atom_id res chain seq x y z
N MET A 1 -4.94 -3.94 -4.01
CA MET A 1 -3.53 -4.28 -3.73
C MET A 1 -3.16 -5.74 -4.01
N MET A 2 -3.88 -6.75 -3.49
CA MET A 2 -3.47 -8.16 -3.68
C MET A 2 -3.37 -8.61 -5.16
N HIS A 3 -4.30 -8.23 -6.04
CA HIS A 3 -4.21 -8.56 -7.47
C HIS A 3 -3.01 -7.90 -8.17
N LEU A 4 -2.72 -6.64 -7.85
CA LEU A 4 -1.54 -5.95 -8.36
C LEU A 4 -0.26 -6.66 -7.90
N SER A 5 -0.21 -7.02 -6.62
CA SER A 5 0.91 -7.72 -6.00
C SER A 5 1.19 -9.06 -6.72
N LYS A 6 0.14 -9.87 -6.96
CA LYS A 6 0.25 -11.12 -7.75
C LYS A 6 0.72 -10.90 -9.19
N LEU A 7 0.24 -9.82 -9.83
CA LEU A 7 0.59 -9.47 -11.21
C LEU A 7 2.03 -9.00 -11.36
N LEU A 8 2.58 -8.28 -10.38
CA LEU A 8 3.97 -7.86 -10.37
C LEU A 8 4.88 -9.06 -10.07
N HIS A 9 4.49 -9.90 -9.12
CA HIS A 9 5.19 -11.15 -8.84
C HIS A 9 5.26 -12.06 -10.07
N SER A 10 4.16 -12.22 -10.81
CA SER A 10 4.18 -13.02 -12.05
C SER A 10 5.05 -12.42 -13.17
N ARG A 11 5.50 -11.18 -13.03
CA ARG A 11 6.49 -10.53 -13.90
C ARG A 11 7.93 -10.57 -13.35
N GLY A 12 8.18 -11.32 -12.28
CA GLY A 12 9.51 -11.54 -11.73
C GLY A 12 9.96 -10.51 -10.69
N PHE A 13 9.06 -9.64 -10.21
CA PHE A 13 9.37 -8.75 -9.09
C PHE A 13 9.29 -9.51 -7.77
N HIS A 14 10.28 -9.32 -6.89
CA HIS A 14 10.14 -9.71 -5.49
C HIS A 14 9.21 -8.72 -4.81
N ILE A 15 8.16 -9.23 -4.14
CA ILE A 15 7.14 -8.40 -3.53
C ILE A 15 6.99 -8.71 -2.05
N THR A 16 7.10 -7.67 -1.23
CA THR A 16 6.77 -7.71 0.20
C THR A 16 5.48 -6.95 0.42
N SER A 17 4.41 -7.65 0.82
CA SER A 17 3.12 -7.01 1.12
C SER A 17 3.06 -6.62 2.60
N VAL A 18 3.06 -5.32 2.89
CA VAL A 18 3.01 -4.78 4.26
C VAL A 18 1.56 -4.57 4.70
N ASN A 19 1.15 -5.18 5.81
CA ASN A 19 -0.15 -4.94 6.44
C ASN A 19 0.01 -4.57 7.92
N THR A 20 -0.99 -3.86 8.46
CA THR A 20 -1.12 -3.73 9.91
C THR A 20 -1.42 -5.10 10.52
N GLU A 21 -0.95 -5.33 11.75
CA GLU A 21 -1.16 -6.59 12.44
C GLU A 21 -2.65 -6.94 12.57
N TYR A 22 -3.50 -5.94 12.85
CA TYR A 22 -4.94 -6.09 12.88
C TYR A 22 -5.52 -6.61 11.55
N ASN A 23 -5.11 -6.02 10.43
CA ASN A 23 -5.59 -6.44 9.10
C ASN A 23 -5.06 -7.83 8.72
N HIS A 24 -3.80 -8.14 9.05
CA HIS A 24 -3.22 -9.46 8.82
C HIS A 24 -3.96 -10.56 9.59
N ARG A 25 -4.19 -10.37 10.90
CA ARG A 25 -4.96 -11.32 11.72
C ARG A 25 -6.38 -11.52 11.19
N ARG A 26 -7.03 -10.45 10.69
CA ARG A 26 -8.36 -10.55 10.07
C ARG A 26 -8.35 -11.29 8.74
N LEU A 27 -7.33 -11.06 7.91
CA LEU A 27 -7.16 -11.78 6.65
C LEU A 27 -7.03 -13.29 6.89
N VAL A 28 -6.16 -13.68 7.83
CA VAL A 28 -5.99 -15.08 8.29
C VAL A 28 -7.31 -15.68 8.76
N ARG A 29 -8.08 -14.95 9.59
CA ARG A 29 -9.38 -15.43 10.08
C ARG A 29 -10.40 -15.61 8.96
N SER A 30 -10.36 -14.76 7.94
CA SER A 30 -11.35 -14.77 6.85
C SER A 30 -11.04 -15.78 5.74
N GLN A 31 -9.77 -15.99 5.40
CA GLN A 31 -9.34 -16.79 4.25
C GLN A 31 -8.37 -17.93 4.61
N GLY A 32 -8.14 -18.14 5.91
CA GLY A 32 -7.25 -19.16 6.42
C GLY A 32 -5.78 -18.72 6.49
N PRO A 33 -4.93 -19.46 7.23
CA PRO A 33 -3.51 -19.14 7.39
C PRO A 33 -2.72 -19.18 6.07
N GLU A 34 -3.17 -19.93 5.07
CA GLU A 34 -2.57 -19.95 3.73
C GLU A 34 -2.70 -18.61 2.98
N SER A 35 -3.66 -17.75 3.37
CA SER A 35 -3.84 -16.42 2.75
C SER A 35 -2.71 -15.42 3.03
N VAL A 36 -1.91 -15.68 4.07
CA VAL A 36 -0.75 -14.86 4.46
C VAL A 36 0.56 -15.64 4.48
N LYS A 37 0.52 -16.95 4.24
CA LYS A 37 1.73 -17.79 4.23
C LYS A 37 2.66 -17.45 3.08
N GLY A 38 2.17 -16.68 2.10
CA GLY A 38 2.91 -16.34 0.90
C GLY A 38 3.18 -17.55 0.01
N LEU A 39 3.79 -17.31 -1.14
CA LEU A 39 4.61 -18.34 -1.78
C LEU A 39 6.03 -18.21 -1.18
N THR A 40 6.88 -19.21 -1.31
CA THR A 40 8.29 -19.13 -0.87
C THR A 40 9.00 -17.87 -1.41
N ASP A 41 8.51 -17.33 -2.51
CA ASP A 41 9.06 -16.18 -3.23
C ASP A 41 8.19 -14.91 -3.10
N PHE A 42 7.08 -14.98 -2.33
CA PHE A 42 6.09 -13.92 -2.14
C PHE A 42 5.60 -13.83 -0.69
N PRO A 43 6.43 -13.38 0.26
CA PRO A 43 6.06 -13.30 1.67
C PRO A 43 5.05 -12.17 1.94
N PHE A 44 4.09 -12.44 2.83
CA PHE A 44 3.27 -11.41 3.47
C PHE A 44 3.85 -11.09 4.84
N GLU A 45 4.28 -9.85 5.03
CA GLU A 45 4.88 -9.43 6.29
C GLU A 45 3.98 -8.40 7.00
N THR A 46 3.93 -8.51 8.33
CA THR A 46 3.44 -7.46 9.21
C THR A 46 4.63 -6.75 9.80
N ILE A 47 4.74 -5.45 9.57
CA ILE A 47 5.86 -4.66 10.07
C ILE A 47 5.35 -3.77 11.22
N PRO A 48 5.88 -3.91 12.44
CA PRO A 48 5.58 -3.01 13.55
C PRO A 48 6.17 -1.61 13.33
N ASP A 49 7.39 -1.50 12.78
CA ASP A 49 8.21 -0.28 12.85
C ASP A 49 8.91 0.13 11.53
N GLY A 50 8.21 0.07 10.39
CA GLY A 50 8.64 0.72 9.14
C GLY A 50 9.61 -0.04 8.21
N LEU A 51 9.81 0.52 7.02
CA LEU A 51 10.58 -0.07 5.91
C LEU A 51 12.09 -0.34 6.15
N PRO A 52 12.82 0.35 7.05
CA PRO A 52 14.25 0.10 7.28
C PRO A 52 14.59 -1.34 7.69
N LEU A 53 13.65 -2.04 8.32
CA LEU A 53 13.82 -3.44 8.71
C LEU A 53 13.95 -4.37 7.49
N LEU A 54 13.24 -4.07 6.39
CA LEU A 54 13.25 -4.89 5.17
C LEU A 54 14.62 -4.93 4.49
N ASN A 55 15.35 -3.80 4.50
CA ASN A 55 16.70 -3.74 3.95
C ASN A 55 17.74 -4.51 4.79
N SER A 56 17.39 -4.90 6.01
CA SER A 56 18.27 -5.62 6.94
C SER A 56 17.93 -7.11 7.05
N THR A 57 16.89 -7.58 6.38
CA THR A 57 16.44 -8.98 6.44
C THR A 57 17.34 -9.89 5.58
N PRO A 58 18.00 -10.91 6.16
CA PRO A 58 18.83 -11.82 5.39
C PRO A 58 18.01 -12.63 4.37
N GLY A 59 18.46 -12.67 3.11
CA GLY A 59 17.80 -13.43 2.04
C GLY A 59 16.73 -12.67 1.26
N VAL A 60 16.45 -11.42 1.62
CA VAL A 60 15.51 -10.53 0.90
C VAL A 60 16.32 -9.47 0.12
N PRO A 61 16.03 -9.22 -1.16
CA PRO A 61 16.71 -8.17 -1.91
C PRO A 61 16.37 -6.78 -1.35
N PRO A 62 17.28 -5.80 -1.44
CA PRO A 62 17.00 -4.42 -1.02
C PRO A 62 15.74 -3.86 -1.68
N VAL A 63 14.98 -3.07 -0.93
CA VAL A 63 13.77 -2.41 -1.44
C VAL A 63 14.15 -1.45 -2.57
N SER A 64 13.43 -1.54 -3.69
CA SER A 64 13.67 -0.70 -4.88
C SER A 64 12.53 0.27 -5.18
N CYS A 65 11.34 0.05 -4.63
CA CYS A 65 10.15 0.86 -4.86
C CYS A 65 9.11 0.58 -3.77
N VAL A 66 8.32 1.60 -3.42
CA VAL A 66 7.14 1.48 -2.57
C VAL A 66 5.89 1.73 -3.40
N ILE A 67 4.90 0.84 -3.33
CA ILE A 67 3.58 1.06 -3.93
C ILE A 67 2.58 1.23 -2.79
N SER A 68 2.07 2.45 -2.59
CA SER A 68 1.14 2.76 -1.51
C SER A 68 -0.29 2.93 -2.02
N ASP A 69 -1.28 2.79 -1.14
CA ASP A 69 -2.65 3.20 -1.49
C ASP A 69 -2.72 4.73 -1.60
N GLY A 70 -3.42 5.25 -2.61
CA GLY A 70 -3.47 6.70 -2.88
C GLY A 70 -4.13 7.55 -1.78
N LEU A 71 -4.87 6.95 -0.84
CA LEU A 71 -5.38 7.63 0.35
C LEU A 71 -4.43 7.53 1.55
N MET A 72 -3.44 6.65 1.49
CA MET A 72 -2.46 6.41 2.56
C MET A 72 -1.19 7.24 2.35
N SER A 73 -1.27 8.54 2.65
CA SER A 73 -0.16 9.49 2.42
C SER A 73 1.14 9.18 3.16
N PHE A 74 1.10 8.39 4.24
CA PHE A 74 2.33 8.00 4.97
C PHE A 74 3.28 7.13 4.11
N GLY A 75 2.77 6.46 3.07
CA GLY A 75 3.61 5.67 2.16
C GLY A 75 4.66 6.51 1.45
N ILE A 76 4.35 7.79 1.18
CA ILE A 76 5.27 8.75 0.58
C ILE A 76 6.46 9.02 1.50
N GLU A 77 6.20 9.29 2.79
CA GLU A 77 7.26 9.57 3.75
C GLU A 77 8.11 8.33 4.03
N ALA A 78 7.49 7.16 4.16
CA ALA A 78 8.22 5.90 4.34
C ALA A 78 9.18 5.63 3.17
N ALA A 79 8.74 5.86 1.92
CA ALA A 79 9.59 5.70 0.74
C ALA A 79 10.77 6.70 0.73
N LYS A 80 10.52 7.96 1.13
CA LYS A 80 11.55 8.99 1.25
C LYS A 80 12.60 8.63 2.30
N GLU A 81 12.20 8.11 3.46
CA GLU A 81 13.13 7.69 4.52
C GLU A 81 14.11 6.61 4.05
N VAL A 82 13.66 5.74 3.14
CA VAL A 82 14.49 4.67 2.56
C VAL A 82 15.18 5.11 1.26
N GLY A 83 14.84 6.28 0.72
CA GLY A 83 15.46 6.83 -0.49
C GLY A 83 15.04 6.11 -1.78
N VAL A 84 13.83 5.53 -1.82
CA VAL A 84 13.30 4.79 -2.97
C VAL A 84 12.10 5.50 -3.61
N PRO A 85 11.83 5.28 -4.91
CA PRO A 85 10.64 5.81 -5.56
C PRO A 85 9.35 5.28 -4.92
N GLU A 86 8.31 6.12 -4.97
CA GLU A 86 6.97 5.79 -4.52
C GLU A 86 5.97 5.89 -5.68
N VAL A 87 5.04 4.94 -5.74
CA VAL A 87 3.95 4.91 -6.71
C VAL A 87 2.62 4.75 -5.99
N GLN A 88 1.75 5.75 -6.11
CA GLN A 88 0.41 5.68 -5.55
C GLN A 88 -0.51 4.82 -6.42
N PHE A 89 -1.17 3.86 -5.78
CA PHE A 89 -2.21 3.04 -6.38
C PHE A 89 -3.60 3.52 -5.94
N TRP A 90 -4.36 4.09 -6.87
CA TRP A 90 -5.73 4.51 -6.63
C TRP A 90 -6.69 3.32 -6.74
N THR A 91 -7.28 2.91 -5.61
CA THR A 91 -8.15 1.73 -5.54
C THR A 91 -9.59 1.99 -6.01
N ALA A 92 -10.01 3.25 -6.12
CA ALA A 92 -11.33 3.63 -6.60
C ALA A 92 -11.33 3.95 -8.11
N SER A 93 -12.47 4.42 -8.64
CA SER A 93 -12.58 4.77 -10.06
C SER A 93 -11.86 6.09 -10.40
N ALA A 94 -11.58 6.29 -11.69
CA ALA A 94 -11.03 7.54 -12.19
C ALA A 94 -11.96 8.74 -11.94
N CYS A 95 -13.29 8.55 -11.97
CA CYS A 95 -14.21 9.65 -11.67
C CYS A 95 -14.18 10.02 -10.18
N SER A 96 -14.04 9.05 -9.27
CA SER A 96 -13.81 9.32 -7.85
C SER A 96 -12.51 10.10 -7.66
N PHE A 97 -11.42 9.70 -8.33
CA PHE A 97 -10.15 10.42 -8.28
C PHE A 97 -10.29 11.89 -8.66
N MET A 98 -11.00 12.18 -9.75
CA MET A 98 -11.31 13.56 -10.15
C MET A 98 -12.08 14.31 -9.07
N GLY A 99 -13.04 13.66 -8.40
CA GLY A 99 -13.74 14.22 -7.26
C GLY A 99 -12.79 14.66 -6.12
N TYR A 100 -11.78 13.84 -5.79
CA TYR A 100 -10.77 14.19 -4.79
C TYR A 100 -9.91 15.37 -5.24
N LEU A 101 -9.45 15.40 -6.49
CA LEU A 101 -8.65 16.50 -7.03
C LEU A 101 -9.42 17.84 -7.01
N HIS A 102 -10.73 17.78 -7.26
CA HIS A 102 -11.59 18.97 -7.27
C HIS A 102 -12.22 19.29 -5.91
N TYR A 103 -11.99 18.50 -4.87
CA TYR A 103 -12.56 18.75 -3.54
C TYR A 103 -12.25 20.16 -3.02
N ARG A 104 -11.00 20.61 -3.18
CA ARG A 104 -10.58 21.97 -2.81
C ARG A 104 -11.31 23.05 -3.61
N GLU A 105 -11.66 22.78 -4.86
CA GLU A 105 -12.39 23.71 -5.69
C GLU A 105 -13.84 23.86 -5.25
N LEU A 106 -14.48 22.77 -4.79
CA LEU A 106 -15.83 22.81 -4.22
C LEU A 106 -15.88 23.70 -2.97
N ILE A 107 -14.85 23.63 -2.12
CA ILE A 107 -14.70 24.54 -0.96
C ILE A 107 -14.51 25.98 -1.41
N LYS A 108 -13.59 26.24 -2.37
CA LYS A 108 -13.33 27.59 -2.89
C LYS A 108 -14.59 28.25 -3.47
N ARG A 109 -15.47 27.47 -4.09
CA ARG A 109 -16.74 27.95 -4.66
C ARG A 109 -17.87 28.07 -3.65
N GLY A 110 -17.65 27.70 -2.39
CA GLY A 110 -18.69 27.74 -1.36
C GLY A 110 -19.81 26.73 -1.57
N ILE A 111 -19.57 25.66 -2.33
CA ILE A 111 -20.54 24.57 -2.55
C ILE A 111 -20.61 23.65 -1.33
N PHE A 112 -19.51 23.55 -0.57
CA PHE A 112 -19.37 22.76 0.66
C PHE A 112 -18.53 23.53 1.70
N PRO A 113 -18.75 23.36 3.03
CA PRO A 113 -19.81 22.56 3.66
C PRO A 113 -21.20 23.14 3.42
N PHE A 114 -22.22 22.27 3.45
CA PHE A 114 -23.61 22.71 3.40
C PHE A 114 -23.95 23.48 4.68
N LYS A 115 -24.80 24.49 4.57
CA LYS A 115 -25.38 25.16 5.73
C LYS A 115 -26.48 24.28 6.31
N ASP A 116 -26.66 24.35 7.62
CA ASP A 116 -27.78 23.69 8.33
C ASP A 116 -29.14 24.20 7.84
#